data_AF-A0A7X0KQ17-F1
#
_entry.id   AF-A0A7X0KQ17-F1
#
_cell.length_a   1.000
_cell.length_b   1.000
_cell.length_c   1.000
_cell.angle_alpha   90.00
_cell.angle_beta   90.00
_cell.angle_gamma   90.00
#
_symmetry.space_group_name_H-M   'P 1'
#
loop_
_entity.id
_entity.type
_entity.pdbx_description
1 polymer ?
#
loop_
_entity_poly.entity_id
_entity_poly.type
_entity_poly.pdbx_seq_one_letter_code
_entity_poly.pdbx_strand_id
1 'polypeptide(L)'
;MTSDSPAHDQWYLASLGRLLVWARLRVRAAGTAEVLDSDGNTLSYDSEDTARAALFDAEFVAFDGLDEDDARARGFSLGEVSPPQAEDDAGLRGRMTQTLGARA
;
A
#
# COMPACT_ATOMS: atom_id res chain seq x y z
N MET A 1 22.34 -2.91 -22.91
CA MET A 1 21.96 -2.31 -21.63
C MET A 1 20.45 -2.39 -21.56
N THR A 2 19.92 -3.43 -20.93
CA THR A 2 18.48 -3.57 -20.73
C THR A 2 18.15 -2.66 -19.55
N SER A 3 17.52 -1.51 -19.83
CA SER A 3 16.89 -0.73 -18.77
C SER A 3 15.70 -1.54 -18.29
N ASP A 4 15.92 -2.41 -17.31
CA ASP A 4 14.88 -2.87 -16.41
C ASP A 4 14.38 -1.57 -15.74
N SER A 5 13.29 -0.99 -16.25
CA SER A 5 12.65 0.10 -15.54
C SER A 5 12.36 -0.44 -14.14
N PRO A 6 12.86 0.19 -13.07
CA PRO A 6 12.61 -0.30 -11.73
C PRO A 6 11.10 -0.44 -11.60
N ALA A 7 10.65 -1.65 -11.27
CA ALA A 7 9.25 -1.92 -10.96
C ALA A 7 8.73 -0.77 -10.09
N HIS A 8 7.73 -0.04 -10.60
CA HIS A 8 7.16 1.10 -9.89
C HIS A 8 6.27 0.56 -8.78
N ASP A 9 6.80 0.57 -7.56
CA ASP A 9 6.07 0.23 -6.36
C ASP A 9 5.26 1.44 -5.90
N GLN A 10 3.95 1.25 -5.72
CA GLN A 10 3.04 2.23 -5.16
C GLN A 10 2.43 1.69 -3.87
N TRP A 11 2.37 2.53 -2.85
CA TRP A 11 1.82 2.14 -1.55
C TRP A 11 0.38 2.58 -1.40
N TYR A 12 -0.42 1.68 -0.85
CA TYR A 12 -1.83 1.89 -0.57
C TYR A 12 -2.07 1.65 0.91
N LEU A 13 -3.03 2.36 1.48
CA LEU A 13 -3.47 2.15 2.86
C LEU A 13 -4.98 2.11 3.00
N ALA A 14 -5.44 1.40 4.01
CA ALA A 14 -6.81 1.41 4.50
C ALA A 14 -6.79 1.64 6.02
N SER A 15 -7.76 2.39 6.53
CA SER A 15 -7.93 2.65 7.96
C SER A 15 -9.16 1.93 8.50
N LEU A 16 -8.96 1.06 9.48
CA LEU A 16 -10.00 0.26 10.15
C LEU A 16 -10.01 0.62 11.64
N GLY A 17 -10.74 1.67 11.99
CA GLY A 17 -10.73 2.23 13.34
C GLY A 17 -9.34 2.77 13.70
N ARG A 18 -8.63 2.10 14.59
CA ARG A 18 -7.24 2.45 14.97
C ARG A 18 -6.17 1.64 14.22
N LEU A 19 -6.58 0.73 13.33
CA LEU A 19 -5.65 -0.07 12.56
C LEU A 19 -5.42 0.59 11.21
N LEU A 20 -4.15 0.79 10.88
CA LEU A 20 -3.71 1.17 9.55
C LEU A 20 -3.18 -0.10 8.88
N VAL A 21 -3.72 -0.42 7.71
CA VAL A 21 -3.36 -1.59 6.92
C VAL A 21 -2.74 -1.12 5.62
N TRP A 22 -1.58 -1.64 5.28
CA TRP A 22 -0.82 -1.30 4.08
C TRP A 22 -0.94 -2.41 3.03
N ALA A 23 -0.93 -2.01 1.78
CA ALA A 23 -0.77 -2.88 0.62
C ALA A 23 0.24 -2.25 -0.35
N ARG A 24 1.01 -3.07 -1.07
CA ARG A 24 1.95 -2.58 -2.09
C ARG A 24 1.51 -3.06 -3.47
N LEU A 25 1.19 -2.12 -4.35
CA LEU A 25 1.01 -2.37 -5.77
C LEU A 25 2.38 -2.34 -6.46
N ARG A 26 2.69 -3.32 -7.29
CA ARG A 26 3.87 -3.35 -8.16
C ARG A 26 3.44 -3.60 -9.60
N VAL A 27 3.78 -2.69 -10.50
CA VAL A 27 3.58 -2.91 -11.95
C VAL A 27 4.82 -3.61 -12.52
N ARG A 28 4.60 -4.75 -13.18
CA ARG A 28 5.65 -5.54 -13.82
C ARG A 28 5.85 -5.17 -15.29
N ALA A 29 6.97 -5.62 -15.85
CA ALA A 29 7.17 -5.63 -17.29
C ALA A 29 6.00 -6.35 -18.00
N ALA A 30 5.59 -5.85 -19.16
CA ALA A 30 4.42 -6.29 -19.92
C ALA A 30 3.03 -5.90 -19.38
N GLY A 31 2.94 -5.01 -18.38
CA GLY A 31 1.68 -4.36 -17.97
C GLY A 31 0.84 -5.12 -16.92
N THR A 32 1.25 -6.34 -16.56
CA THR A 32 0.69 -7.07 -15.42
C THR A 32 1.04 -6.40 -14.09
N ALA A 33 0.23 -6.60 -13.06
CA ALA A 33 0.45 -6.01 -11.75
C ALA A 33 0.37 -7.04 -10.62
N GLU A 34 0.97 -6.70 -9.49
CA GLU A 34 0.90 -7.48 -8.26
C GLU A 34 0.50 -6.60 -7.08
N VAL A 35 -0.27 -7.16 -6.16
CA VAL A 35 -0.56 -6.55 -4.87
C VAL A 35 -0.01 -7.45 -3.78
N LEU A 36 0.92 -6.93 -2.97
CA LEU A 36 1.28 -7.53 -1.70
C LEU A 36 0.28 -7.05 -0.65
N ASP A 37 -0.48 -7.96 -0.04
CA ASP A 37 -1.42 -7.67 1.03
C ASP A 37 -0.77 -7.73 2.42
N SER A 38 -1.49 -7.29 3.45
CA SER A 38 -0.99 -7.28 4.83
C SER A 38 -0.78 -8.66 5.44
N ASP A 39 -1.40 -9.70 4.90
CA ASP A 39 -1.19 -11.08 5.31
C ASP A 39 0.09 -11.68 4.69
N GLY A 40 0.74 -10.94 3.78
CA GLY A 40 1.94 -11.33 3.07
C GLY A 40 1.66 -12.17 1.83
N ASN A 41 0.43 -12.18 1.32
CA ASN A 41 0.11 -12.82 0.05
C ASN A 41 0.43 -11.85 -1.10
N THR A 42 0.93 -12.41 -2.20
CA THR A 42 1.09 -11.68 -3.46
C THR A 42 -0.03 -12.10 -4.42
N LEU A 43 -0.92 -11.15 -4.71
CA LEU A 43 -2.03 -11.32 -5.64
C LEU A 43 -1.61 -10.81 -7.02
N SER A 44 -1.70 -11.63 -8.06
CA SER A 44 -1.37 -11.23 -9.43
C SER A 44 -2.62 -10.82 -10.21
N TYR A 45 -2.48 -9.75 -10.99
CA TYR A 45 -3.52 -9.18 -11.84
C TYR A 45 -3.01 -9.04 -13.27
N ASP A 46 -3.93 -9.14 -14.24
CA ASP A 46 -3.62 -9.02 -15.66
C ASP A 46 -3.17 -7.60 -16.06
N SER A 47 -3.63 -6.60 -15.30
CA SER A 47 -3.41 -5.17 -15.58
C SER A 47 -3.32 -4.36 -14.29
N GLU A 48 -2.62 -3.22 -14.34
CA GLU A 48 -2.59 -2.23 -13.26
C GLU A 48 -3.98 -1.73 -12.87
N ASP A 49 -4.84 -1.42 -13.85
CA ASP A 49 -6.20 -0.93 -13.61
C ASP A 49 -7.04 -1.92 -12.80
N THR A 50 -6.94 -3.22 -13.11
CA THR A 50 -7.64 -4.29 -12.36
C THR A 50 -7.14 -4.38 -10.91
N ALA A 51 -5.83 -4.28 -10.70
CA ALA A 51 -5.25 -4.29 -9.35
C ALA A 51 -5.68 -3.06 -8.53
N ARG A 52 -5.71 -1.88 -9.16
CA ARG A 52 -6.20 -0.64 -8.53
C ARG A 52 -7.68 -0.73 -8.18
N ALA A 53 -8.51 -1.28 -9.08
CA ALA A 53 -9.93 -1.49 -8.82
C ALA A 53 -10.15 -2.41 -7.61
N ALA A 54 -9.41 -3.52 -7.53
CA ALA A 54 -9.48 -4.44 -6.38
C ALA A 54 -9.07 -3.78 -5.05
N LEU A 55 -8.08 -2.89 -5.08
CA LEU A 55 -7.68 -2.09 -3.91
C LEU A 55 -8.80 -1.13 -3.49
N PHE A 56 -9.39 -0.39 -4.45
CA PHE A 56 -10.48 0.53 -4.16
C PHE A 56 -11.73 -0.18 -3.62
N ASP A 57 -12.10 -1.33 -4.18
CA ASP A 57 -13.20 -2.15 -3.66
C ASP A 57 -12.97 -2.64 -2.22
N ALA A 58 -11.70 -2.72 -1.80
CA ALA A 58 -11.27 -3.06 -0.44
C ALA A 58 -11.02 -1.83 0.45
N GLU A 59 -11.48 -0.64 0.05
CA GLU A 59 -11.33 0.63 0.77
C GLU A 59 -9.88 1.14 0.90
N PHE A 60 -8.96 0.62 0.08
CA PHE A 60 -7.60 1.13 0.01
C PHE A 60 -7.50 2.37 -0.86
N VAL A 61 -6.62 3.29 -0.45
CA VAL A 61 -6.31 4.53 -1.19
C VAL A 61 -4.80 4.68 -1.37
N ALA A 62 -4.40 5.29 -2.48
CA ALA A 62 -2.99 5.51 -2.80
C ALA A 62 -2.37 6.52 -1.82
N PHE A 63 -1.28 6.12 -1.16
CA PHE A 63 -0.59 6.95 -0.17
C PHE A 63 -0.04 8.24 -0.78
N ASP A 64 0.57 8.15 -1.97
CA ASP A 64 1.15 9.31 -2.67
C ASP A 64 0.09 10.34 -3.12
N GLY A 65 -1.20 9.96 -3.09
CA GLY A 65 -2.32 10.84 -3.42
C GLY A 65 -3.00 11.47 -2.21
N LEU A 66 -2.60 11.11 -0.98
CA LEU A 66 -3.22 11.64 0.24
C LEU A 66 -2.60 12.98 0.63
N ASP A 67 -3.46 13.91 1.04
CA ASP A 67 -3.06 15.06 1.82
C ASP A 67 -3.38 14.90 3.32
N GLU A 68 -3.03 15.91 4.11
CA GLU A 68 -3.26 15.91 5.56
C GLU A 68 -4.76 15.94 5.94
N ASP A 69 -5.62 16.55 5.12
CA ASP A 69 -7.06 16.60 5.39
C ASP A 69 -7.71 15.25 5.07
N ASP A 70 -7.28 14.59 4.00
CA ASP A 70 -7.66 13.21 3.66
C ASP A 70 -7.25 12.20 4.74
N ALA A 71 -6.04 12.32 5.27
CA ALA A 71 -5.55 11.47 6.35
C ALA A 71 -6.36 11.70 7.64
N ARG A 72 -6.64 12.97 7.98
CA ARG A 72 -7.44 13.34 9.15
C ARG A 72 -8.86 12.81 9.05
N ALA A 73 -9.48 12.87 7.87
CA ALA A 73 -10.81 12.30 7.63
C ALA A 73 -10.84 10.76 7.84
N ARG A 74 -9.69 10.10 7.68
CA ARG A 74 -9.48 8.67 7.92
C ARG A 74 -9.01 8.35 9.35
N GLY A 75 -8.80 9.37 10.18
CA GLY A 75 -8.47 9.23 11.59
C GLY A 75 -6.98 9.08 11.91
N PHE A 76 -6.08 9.55 11.04
CA PHE A 76 -4.64 9.61 11.30
C PHE A 76 -4.00 10.89 10.77
N SER A 77 -2.80 11.21 11.24
CA SER A 77 -1.97 12.29 10.67
C SER A 77 -1.05 11.72 9.60
N LEU A 78 -0.99 12.32 8.40
CA LEU A 78 -0.16 11.80 7.31
C LEU A 78 1.34 11.84 7.69
N GLY A 79 1.76 12.89 8.39
CA GLY A 79 3.14 13.03 8.89
C GLY A 79 3.58 12.01 9.95
N GLU A 80 2.64 11.24 10.54
CA GLU A 80 2.95 10.24 11.56
C GLU A 80 3.04 8.81 11.01
N VAL A 81 2.71 8.62 9.74
CA VAL A 81 2.69 7.32 9.08
C VAL A 81 3.63 7.32 7.89
N SER A 82 4.23 6.17 7.61
CA SER A 82 5.09 5.99 6.44
C SER A 82 4.96 4.57 5.91
N PRO A 83 5.15 4.37 4.59
CA PRO A 83 5.13 3.04 4.01
C PRO A 83 6.13 2.12 4.70
N PRO A 84 5.76 0.86 4.98
CA PRO A 84 6.63 -0.07 5.68
C PRO A 84 7.90 -0.35 4.87
N GLN A 85 9.03 -0.43 5.56
CA GLN A 85 10.34 -0.68 4.97
C GLN A 85 10.87 -2.04 5.42
N ALA A 86 11.46 -2.79 4.49
CA ALA A 86 12.13 -4.07 4.74
C ALA A 86 13.08 -4.41 3.59
N GLU A 87 13.99 -5.37 3.81
CA GLU A 87 14.87 -5.90 2.76
C GLU A 87 14.14 -6.82 1.78
N ASP A 88 13.07 -7.48 2.23
CA ASP A 88 12.24 -8.39 1.45
C ASP A 88 10.76 -8.33 1.85
N ASP A 89 9.90 -8.94 1.02
CA ASP A 89 8.45 -8.95 1.23
C ASP A 89 8.02 -9.69 2.51
N ALA A 90 8.79 -10.70 2.94
CA ALA A 90 8.51 -11.41 4.19
C ALA A 90 8.72 -10.50 5.41
N GLY A 91 9.72 -9.62 5.35
CA GLY A 91 9.98 -8.58 6.35
C GLY A 91 8.96 -7.44 6.33
N LEU A 92 8.17 -7.28 5.26
CA LEU A 92 7.09 -6.29 5.18
C LEU A 92 5.84 -6.76 5.93
N ARG A 93 5.48 -8.05 5.85
CA ARG A 93 4.25 -8.60 6.44
C ARG A 93 3.98 -8.14 7.88
N GLY A 94 4.99 -8.24 8.76
CA GLY A 94 4.87 -7.84 10.18
C GLY A 94 4.74 -6.33 10.41
N ARG A 95 4.92 -5.50 9.38
CA ARG A 95 4.88 -4.03 9.42
C ARG A 95 3.72 -3.45 8.61
N MET A 96 3.03 -4.28 7.82
CA MET A 96 1.90 -3.88 6.98
C MET A 96 0.61 -3.67 7.77
N THR A 97 0.57 -4.02 9.06
CA THR A 97 -0.50 -3.60 9.96
C THR A 97 0.08 -2.84 11.14
N GLN A 98 -0.37 -1.61 11.33
CA GLN A 98 0.10 -0.72 12.38
C GLN A 98 -1.09 -0.27 13.22
N THR A 99 -0.90 -0.18 14.54
CA THR A 99 -1.90 0.46 15.40
C THR A 99 -1.55 1.94 15.48
N LEU A 100 -2.47 2.79 15.01
CA LEU A 100 -2.39 4.23 15.17
C LEU A 100 -2.39 4.53 16.68
N GLY A 101 -1.35 5.22 17.14
CA GLY A 101 -1.20 5.57 18.54
C GLY A 101 -2.38 6.43 18.99
N ALA A 102 -2.95 6.11 20.15
CA ALA A 102 -3.80 7.06 20.86
C ALA A 102 -2.88 8.11 21.48
N ARG A 103 -2.51 9.15 20.73
CA ARG A 103 -2.11 10.53 21.15
C ARG A 103 -1.03 11.14 20.27
N ALA A 104 -1.30 12.35 19.77
CA ALA A 104 -0.82 13.58 20.41
C ALA A 104 -2.00 14.52 20.67
#